data_AF-A0A1C5ZR35-F1
#
_entry.id   AF-A0A1C5ZR35-F1
#
_cell.length_a   1.000
_cell.length_b   1.000
_cell.length_c   1.000
_cell.angle_alpha   90.00
_cell.angle_beta   90.00
_cell.angle_gamma   90.00
#
_symmetry.space_group_name_H-M   'P 1'
#
loop_
_entity.id
_entity.type
_entity.pdbx_description
1 polymer ?
#
loop_
_entity_poly.entity_id
_entity_poly.type
_entity_poly.pdbx_seq_one_letter_code
_entity_poly.pdbx_strand_id
1 'polypeptide(L)'
;MKKSDRNLGEIGQTSKVTAENLDKLVTDVVKLLLSKGVTIATAESCTGGLLSELITSVPGASKIFEIGVCTYSNKIKHEYLGVPKSLFREYGAVSRQVALAMVSGLQKQSGADICVSVTGTAGPAGGTPEKPVGTVYVGISCGKKRIVKLLKLWELEDKSRDNIRMNAAYRIFEFLLQMVSVMPDNLPQNGDEPDIPEKDYMDVVKNLLPWKGDPFSQIIRKIVFMGSVIVFTVCLFMVVDYYWENHKNKQLGDDLQKIYSEAEFSYSSVTEESQPQKVWTLKDGAKLLLERNSDVVGYINIPDTVISYPVVQRRSEDGNDYYMDKNIDKEEAKAGTIFLDWRNNFDYVVNGTKVMENSQNLVIYGHDMKDDSMFGSLGYYKDSYGYYSEHPIIELSSNYETYQYKIFAYFIVDAEDETETKFDCWNTLDFENEEQFYEYVNNARKRALTLNDVDVRYGDQLLTLQTCNGMFDTARLFVMARMVREGEDPYEGTDNVRDNENILWPSIYYNWNENNYDPDAEFEGYPFASN
;
A
#
# COMPACT_ATOMS: atom_id res chain seq x y z
N MET A 1 29.52 -0.98 -14.58
CA MET A 1 29.32 0.25 -13.79
C MET A 1 30.03 0.07 -12.45
N LYS A 2 30.97 0.95 -12.10
CA LYS A 2 31.71 0.88 -10.82
C LYS A 2 30.90 1.58 -9.72
N LYS A 3 31.09 1.12 -8.47
CA LYS A 3 30.41 1.59 -7.25
C LYS A 3 30.65 3.09 -6.89
N SER A 4 31.35 3.87 -7.71
CA SER A 4 31.61 5.30 -7.50
C SER A 4 30.52 6.24 -8.04
N ASP A 5 29.51 5.73 -8.78
CA ASP A 5 28.52 6.58 -9.47
C ASP A 5 27.23 6.85 -8.64
N ARG A 6 27.22 6.57 -7.34
CA ARG A 6 26.03 6.73 -6.47
C ARG A 6 25.89 8.08 -5.76
N ASN A 7 26.78 9.05 -6.00
CA ASN A 7 26.69 10.40 -5.43
C ASN A 7 26.26 11.45 -6.49
N LEU A 8 25.10 11.27 -7.12
CA LEU A 8 24.50 12.26 -8.04
C LEU A 8 23.25 12.93 -7.44
N GLY A 9 23.32 13.24 -6.15
CA GLY A 9 22.16 13.63 -5.36
C GLY A 9 22.44 14.63 -4.25
N GLU A 10 23.30 15.61 -4.45
CA GLU A 10 23.31 16.87 -3.67
C GLU A 10 24.00 17.96 -4.51
N ILE A 11 23.20 18.74 -5.24
CA ILE A 11 23.68 19.91 -5.97
C ILE A 11 23.89 21.02 -4.94
N GLY A 12 25.15 21.43 -4.79
CA GLY A 12 25.71 22.12 -3.63
C GLY A 12 25.16 23.52 -3.33
N GLN A 13 24.98 23.76 -2.04
CA GLN A 13 24.66 25.01 -1.35
C GLN A 13 25.75 26.11 -1.40
N THR A 14 26.68 26.13 -2.37
CA THR A 14 27.99 26.79 -2.13
C THR A 14 28.40 27.96 -3.06
N SER A 15 27.48 28.64 -3.76
CA SER A 15 27.79 29.99 -4.25
C SER A 15 26.54 30.85 -4.43
N LYS A 16 26.63 32.13 -4.07
CA LYS A 16 25.58 33.12 -4.28
C LYS A 16 25.32 33.24 -5.79
N VAL A 17 24.09 32.97 -6.23
CA VAL A 17 23.68 33.19 -7.62
C VAL A 17 23.60 34.70 -7.87
N THR A 18 24.31 35.17 -8.90
CA THR A 18 24.31 36.56 -9.35
C THR A 18 23.90 36.62 -10.82
N ALA A 19 23.48 37.79 -11.31
CA ALA A 19 23.19 37.93 -12.74
C ALA A 19 24.43 37.63 -13.60
N GLU A 20 25.61 38.06 -13.17
CA GLU A 20 26.88 37.86 -13.90
C GLU A 20 27.29 36.39 -14.00
N ASN A 21 27.20 35.62 -12.90
CA ASN A 21 27.59 34.21 -12.94
C ASN A 21 26.56 33.35 -13.69
N LEU A 22 25.29 33.72 -13.64
CA LEU A 22 24.23 33.10 -14.42
C LEU A 22 24.44 33.37 -15.92
N ASP A 23 24.69 34.62 -16.32
CA ASP A 23 24.92 35.01 -17.71
C ASP A 23 26.14 34.28 -18.30
N LYS A 24 27.24 34.20 -17.54
CA LYS A 24 28.43 33.43 -17.94
C LYS A 24 28.09 31.94 -18.13
N LEU A 25 27.41 31.32 -17.17
CA LEU A 25 27.05 29.91 -17.21
C LEU A 25 26.15 29.59 -18.40
N VAL A 26 25.14 30.44 -18.65
CA VAL A 26 24.25 30.30 -19.80
C VAL A 26 25.03 30.44 -21.11
N THR A 27 25.93 31.43 -21.19
CA THR A 27 26.81 31.62 -22.35
C THR A 27 27.65 30.38 -22.63
N ASP A 28 28.22 29.75 -21.60
CA ASP A 28 29.01 28.53 -21.74
C ASP A 28 28.16 27.35 -22.24
N VAL A 29 26.95 27.18 -21.70
CA VAL A 29 26.00 26.15 -22.16
C VAL A 29 25.60 26.36 -23.63
N VAL A 30 25.22 27.58 -24.02
CA VAL A 30 24.79 27.87 -25.39
C VAL A 30 25.95 27.67 -26.38
N LYS A 31 27.16 28.13 -26.04
CA LYS A 31 28.36 27.88 -26.87
C LYS A 31 28.64 26.40 -27.03
N LEU A 32 28.48 25.62 -25.96
CA LEU A 32 28.71 24.18 -26.00
C LEU A 32 27.66 23.47 -26.88
N LEU A 33 26.38 23.83 -26.74
CA LEU A 33 25.30 23.33 -27.61
C LEU A 33 25.55 23.68 -29.08
N LEU A 34 25.97 24.93 -29.36
CA LEU A 34 26.36 25.37 -30.70
C LEU A 34 27.53 24.56 -31.26
N SER A 35 28.55 24.29 -30.46
CA SER A 35 29.72 23.52 -30.92
C SER A 35 29.37 22.06 -31.24
N LYS A 36 28.33 21.51 -30.61
CA LYS A 36 27.85 20.14 -30.81
C LYS A 36 26.65 20.04 -31.77
N GLY A 37 26.10 21.16 -32.25
CA GLY A 37 24.91 21.16 -33.10
C GLY A 37 23.65 20.61 -32.42
N VAL A 38 23.53 20.77 -31.10
CA VAL A 38 22.44 20.20 -30.30
C VAL A 38 21.37 21.23 -30.04
N THR A 39 20.12 20.89 -30.35
CA THR A 39 18.95 21.76 -30.18
C THR A 39 18.35 21.67 -28.78
N ILE A 40 17.73 22.75 -28.32
CA ILE A 40 17.10 22.86 -27.00
C ILE A 40 15.73 23.57 -27.05
N ALA A 41 14.79 23.07 -26.26
CA ALA A 41 13.47 23.67 -26.04
C ALA A 41 13.10 23.78 -24.55
N THR A 42 12.24 24.74 -24.18
CA THR A 42 11.84 24.98 -22.79
C THR A 42 10.31 25.05 -22.59
N ALA A 43 9.84 24.51 -21.46
CA ALA A 43 8.45 24.61 -20.98
C ALA A 43 8.45 25.17 -19.56
N GLU A 44 8.01 26.42 -19.42
CA GLU A 44 8.27 27.22 -18.24
C GLU A 44 6.99 27.54 -17.47
N SER A 45 6.90 27.09 -16.21
CA SER A 45 5.87 27.54 -15.27
C SER A 45 6.45 28.58 -14.32
N CYS A 46 7.08 28.18 -13.21
CA CYS A 46 7.50 29.15 -12.18
C CYS A 46 8.61 30.12 -12.62
N THR A 47 9.40 29.79 -13.63
CA THR A 47 10.42 30.68 -14.22
C THR A 47 9.82 31.72 -15.16
N GLY A 48 8.61 31.49 -15.70
CA GLY A 48 7.84 32.48 -16.43
C GLY A 48 8.47 33.01 -17.72
N GLY A 49 9.29 32.22 -18.41
CA GLY A 49 9.99 32.62 -19.65
C GLY A 49 11.47 32.98 -19.45
N LEU A 50 11.96 32.99 -18.21
CA LEU A 50 13.34 33.35 -17.87
C LEU A 50 14.38 32.42 -18.54
N LEU A 51 14.10 31.12 -18.69
CA LEU A 51 15.05 30.22 -19.37
C LEU A 51 15.17 30.58 -20.86
N SER A 52 14.03 30.86 -21.50
CA SER A 52 13.95 31.26 -22.89
C SER A 52 14.67 32.59 -23.11
N GLU A 53 14.44 33.58 -22.24
CA GLU A 53 15.14 34.87 -22.25
C GLU A 53 16.66 34.69 -22.15
N LEU A 54 17.13 33.93 -21.14
CA LEU A 54 18.55 33.69 -20.92
C LEU A 54 19.21 32.97 -22.10
N ILE A 55 18.56 31.97 -22.70
CA ILE A 55 19.11 31.29 -23.88
C ILE A 55 19.20 32.26 -25.06
N THR A 56 18.12 33.00 -25.33
CA THR A 56 18.02 33.88 -26.50
C THR A 56 18.84 35.16 -26.39
N SER A 57 19.30 35.56 -25.20
CA SER A 57 20.22 36.68 -25.01
C SER A 57 21.64 36.38 -25.50
N VAL A 58 22.02 35.09 -25.65
CA VAL A 58 23.35 34.70 -26.10
C VAL A 58 23.45 34.75 -27.64
N PRO A 59 24.45 35.45 -28.21
CA PRO A 59 24.65 35.49 -29.66
C PRO A 59 24.75 34.10 -30.29
N GLY A 60 23.96 33.87 -31.34
CA GLY A 60 23.92 32.60 -32.08
C GLY A 60 22.89 31.59 -31.58
N ALA A 61 22.19 31.85 -30.47
CA ALA A 61 21.17 30.95 -29.90
C ALA A 61 20.06 30.56 -30.88
N SER A 62 19.77 31.38 -31.90
CA SER A 62 18.78 31.08 -32.94
C SER A 62 19.09 29.81 -33.77
N LYS A 63 20.30 29.26 -33.68
CA LYS A 63 20.67 28.01 -34.37
C LYS A 63 20.34 26.75 -33.56
N ILE A 64 20.08 26.90 -32.26
CA ILE A 64 19.89 25.78 -31.33
C ILE A 64 18.59 25.88 -30.53
N PHE A 65 17.99 27.06 -30.40
CA PHE A 65 16.78 27.24 -29.60
C PHE A 65 15.52 27.09 -30.47
N GLU A 66 14.80 25.98 -30.28
CA GLU A 66 13.64 25.61 -31.10
C GLU A 66 12.37 26.35 -30.65
N ILE A 67 12.01 26.20 -29.38
CA ILE A 67 10.79 26.78 -28.82
C ILE A 67 10.88 26.95 -27.30
N GLY A 68 10.33 28.08 -26.82
CA GLY A 68 10.06 28.33 -25.42
C GLY A 68 8.57 28.54 -25.18
N VAL A 69 7.99 27.79 -24.25
CA VAL A 69 6.54 27.83 -24.00
C VAL A 69 6.26 28.14 -22.54
N CYS A 70 5.62 29.26 -22.26
CA CYS A 70 5.17 29.60 -20.91
C CYS A 70 3.89 28.81 -20.58
N THR A 71 4.02 27.75 -19.78
CA THR A 71 2.94 26.83 -19.40
C THR A 71 2.53 27.05 -17.94
N TYR A 72 2.28 28.33 -17.60
CA TYR A 72 2.01 28.76 -16.23
C TYR A 72 0.73 28.13 -15.63
N SER A 73 -0.35 28.07 -16.40
CA SER A 73 -1.63 27.50 -15.95
C SER A 73 -1.76 26.00 -16.23
N ASN A 74 -2.54 25.29 -15.40
CA ASN A 74 -2.84 23.87 -15.63
C ASN A 74 -3.55 23.63 -16.97
N LYS A 75 -4.35 24.60 -17.41
CA LYS A 75 -5.00 24.59 -18.73
C LYS A 75 -3.97 24.43 -19.85
N ILE A 76 -2.95 25.30 -19.89
CA ILE A 76 -1.94 25.26 -20.95
C ILE A 76 -1.03 24.04 -20.82
N LYS A 77 -0.69 23.62 -19.59
CA LYS A 77 0.02 22.34 -19.38
C LYS A 77 -0.73 21.15 -20.00
N HIS A 78 -2.07 21.14 -19.89
CA HIS A 78 -2.90 20.10 -20.48
C HIS A 78 -3.02 20.25 -22.01
N GLU A 79 -3.49 21.41 -22.48
CA GLU A 79 -3.87 21.60 -23.88
C GLU A 79 -2.66 21.57 -24.82
N TYR A 80 -1.54 22.16 -24.40
CA TYR A 80 -0.37 22.29 -25.26
C TYR A 80 0.65 21.16 -25.08
N LEU A 81 0.92 20.76 -23.83
CA LEU A 81 1.90 19.71 -23.51
C LEU A 81 1.26 18.33 -23.28
N GLY A 82 -0.07 18.21 -23.37
CA GLY A 82 -0.76 16.93 -23.20
C GLY A 82 -0.67 16.35 -21.78
N VAL A 83 -0.41 17.18 -20.75
CA VAL A 83 -0.35 16.70 -19.36
C VAL A 83 -1.74 16.20 -18.94
N PRO A 84 -1.91 14.94 -18.53
CA PRO A 84 -3.23 14.40 -18.15
C PRO A 84 -3.86 15.18 -16.99
N LYS A 85 -5.16 15.47 -17.09
CA LYS A 85 -5.90 16.19 -16.03
C LYS A 85 -5.90 15.45 -14.70
N SER A 86 -5.83 14.11 -14.72
CA SER A 86 -5.74 13.26 -13.52
C SER A 86 -4.53 13.62 -12.65
N LEU A 87 -3.37 13.92 -13.26
CA LEU A 87 -2.15 14.23 -12.52
C LEU A 87 -2.28 15.52 -11.68
N PHE A 88 -3.09 16.49 -12.12
CA PHE A 88 -3.33 17.69 -11.32
C PHE A 88 -4.17 17.41 -10.09
N ARG A 89 -5.12 16.46 -10.17
CA ARG A 89 -5.98 16.08 -9.03
C ARG A 89 -5.22 15.23 -8.01
N GLU A 90 -4.42 14.29 -8.50
CA GLU A 90 -3.73 13.30 -7.67
C GLU A 90 -2.43 13.82 -7.06
N TYR A 91 -1.63 14.58 -7.83
CA TYR A 91 -0.30 15.01 -7.41
C TYR A 91 -0.12 16.53 -7.33
N GLY A 92 -1.06 17.31 -7.87
CA GLY A 92 -0.95 18.76 -8.00
C GLY A 92 0.01 19.21 -9.11
N ALA A 93 -0.07 20.49 -9.48
CA ALA A 93 0.69 21.10 -10.57
C ALA A 93 2.21 21.16 -10.33
N VAL A 94 2.61 21.19 -9.05
CA VAL A 94 4.01 21.15 -8.59
C VAL A 94 4.30 19.74 -8.10
N SER A 95 4.70 18.87 -9.03
CA SER A 95 4.99 17.46 -8.76
C SER A 95 5.96 16.90 -9.79
N ARG A 96 6.59 15.77 -9.42
CA ARG A 96 7.50 15.02 -10.30
C ARG A 96 6.78 14.53 -11.57
N GLN A 97 5.55 14.06 -11.41
CA GLN A 97 4.70 13.49 -12.44
C GLN A 97 4.34 14.56 -13.48
N VAL A 98 3.94 15.75 -13.03
CA VAL A 98 3.63 16.86 -13.93
C VAL A 98 4.89 17.34 -14.66
N ALA A 99 6.04 17.47 -13.99
CA ALA A 99 7.30 17.83 -14.66
C ALA A 99 7.69 16.80 -15.75
N LEU A 100 7.55 15.50 -15.47
CA LEU A 100 7.82 14.45 -16.45
C LEU A 100 6.87 14.50 -17.65
N ALA A 101 5.58 14.73 -17.41
CA ALA A 101 4.57 14.86 -18.46
C ALA A 101 4.81 16.12 -19.30
N MET A 102 5.15 17.26 -18.67
CA MET A 102 5.47 18.51 -19.34
C MET A 102 6.66 18.35 -20.31
N VAL A 103 7.78 17.78 -19.86
CA VAL A 103 8.94 17.58 -20.74
C VAL A 103 8.66 16.56 -21.87
N SER A 104 7.77 15.60 -21.61
CA SER A 104 7.34 14.63 -22.62
C SER A 104 6.46 15.24 -23.69
N GLY A 105 5.54 16.11 -23.31
CA GLY A 105 4.79 16.93 -24.24
C GLY A 105 5.69 17.83 -25.06
N LEU A 106 6.59 18.55 -24.40
CA LEU A 106 7.49 19.50 -25.04
C LEU A 106 8.34 18.84 -26.11
N GLN A 107 8.92 17.68 -25.82
CA GLN A 107 9.73 16.94 -26.80
C GLN A 107 8.92 16.53 -28.04
N LYS A 108 7.65 16.15 -27.87
CA LYS A 108 6.79 15.82 -29.02
C LYS A 108 6.46 17.06 -29.88
N GLN A 109 6.36 18.23 -29.25
CA GLN A 109 6.02 19.48 -29.93
C GLN A 109 7.23 20.14 -30.61
N SER A 110 8.40 20.09 -29.98
CA SER A 110 9.59 20.80 -30.45
C SER A 110 10.47 20.00 -31.39
N GLY A 111 10.52 18.66 -31.23
CA GLY A 111 11.52 17.83 -31.92
C GLY A 111 12.97 18.04 -31.44
N ALA A 112 13.19 18.92 -30.45
CA ALA A 112 14.52 19.28 -29.97
C ALA A 112 15.24 18.09 -29.29
N ASP A 113 16.57 18.06 -29.43
CA ASP A 113 17.43 17.03 -28.85
C ASP A 113 17.34 17.03 -27.32
N ILE A 114 17.36 18.23 -26.74
CA ILE A 114 17.20 18.47 -25.31
C ILE A 114 15.92 19.26 -25.06
N CYS A 115 15.10 18.80 -24.13
CA CYS A 115 13.94 19.55 -23.66
C CYS A 115 14.01 19.73 -22.15
N VAL A 116 13.64 20.92 -21.67
CA VAL A 116 13.60 21.25 -20.24
C VAL A 116 12.21 21.73 -19.87
N SER A 117 11.63 21.18 -18.81
CA SER A 117 10.40 21.67 -18.21
C SER A 117 10.63 22.04 -16.75
N VAL A 118 9.93 23.07 -16.29
CA VAL A 118 10.05 23.52 -14.89
C VAL A 118 8.68 23.89 -14.32
N THR A 119 8.36 23.29 -13.17
CA THR A 119 7.17 23.58 -12.37
C THR A 119 7.54 23.73 -10.90
N GLY A 120 6.97 24.71 -10.20
CA GLY A 120 7.40 25.03 -8.85
C GLY A 120 6.60 26.13 -8.17
N THR A 121 6.85 26.28 -6.88
CA THR A 121 6.22 27.30 -6.04
C THR A 121 7.22 28.42 -5.75
N ALA A 122 7.13 29.52 -6.50
CA ALA A 122 8.01 30.68 -6.36
C ALA A 122 7.31 31.91 -5.75
N GLY A 123 6.15 31.78 -5.11
CA GLY A 123 5.39 32.91 -4.56
C GLY A 123 5.15 32.77 -3.06
N PRO A 124 5.15 33.86 -2.28
CA PRO A 124 5.05 33.81 -0.81
C PRO A 124 3.73 33.20 -0.30
N ALA A 125 2.66 33.21 -1.11
CA ALA A 125 1.34 32.69 -0.74
C ALA A 125 1.03 31.30 -1.31
N GLY A 126 1.99 30.63 -1.98
CA GLY A 126 1.72 29.41 -2.76
C GLY A 126 2.21 28.10 -2.15
N GLY A 127 2.86 28.14 -0.98
CA GLY A 127 3.44 26.96 -0.33
C GLY A 127 2.49 26.29 0.65
N THR A 128 2.64 24.98 0.83
CA THR A 128 2.05 24.21 1.95
C THR A 128 3.19 23.66 2.83
N PRO A 129 2.91 23.15 4.05
CA PRO A 129 3.93 22.47 4.85
C PRO A 129 4.63 21.33 4.10
N GLU A 130 3.90 20.59 3.27
CA GLU A 130 4.41 19.46 2.47
C GLU A 130 5.14 19.91 1.20
N LYS A 131 4.80 21.10 0.67
CA LYS A 131 5.39 21.69 -0.54
C LYS A 131 5.69 23.17 -0.29
N PRO A 132 6.74 23.49 0.49
CA PRO A 132 7.05 24.86 0.87
C PRO A 132 7.39 25.74 -0.34
N VAL A 133 7.32 27.05 -0.13
CA VAL A 133 7.83 28.03 -1.11
C VAL A 133 9.31 27.73 -1.38
N GLY A 134 9.66 27.51 -2.65
CA GLY A 134 10.97 27.03 -3.07
C GLY A 134 10.99 25.56 -3.53
N THR A 135 9.86 24.83 -3.47
CA THR A 135 9.75 23.51 -4.13
C THR A 135 9.70 23.68 -5.65
N VAL A 136 10.72 23.17 -6.36
CA VAL A 136 10.79 23.24 -7.83
C VAL A 136 11.17 21.87 -8.40
N TYR A 137 10.37 21.37 -9.35
CA TYR A 137 10.67 20.18 -10.14
C TYR A 137 11.11 20.57 -11.55
N VAL A 138 12.20 19.97 -11.99
CA VAL A 138 12.78 20.15 -13.33
C VAL A 138 12.77 18.82 -14.06
N GLY A 139 12.02 18.73 -15.16
CA GLY A 139 12.05 17.59 -16.07
C GLY A 139 13.00 17.86 -17.22
N ILE A 140 13.89 16.92 -17.54
CA ILE A 140 14.84 17.03 -18.66
C ILE A 140 14.72 15.78 -19.53
N SER A 141 14.63 15.95 -20.84
CA SER A 141 14.75 14.85 -21.79
C SER A 141 15.90 15.09 -22.75
N CYS A 142 16.62 14.01 -23.08
CA CYS A 142 17.65 13.97 -24.10
C CYS A 142 17.44 12.68 -24.91
N GLY A 143 16.98 12.81 -26.16
CA GLY A 143 16.52 11.66 -26.95
C GLY A 143 15.48 10.82 -26.19
N LYS A 144 15.66 9.50 -26.10
CA LYS A 144 14.71 8.60 -25.39
C LYS A 144 14.81 8.66 -23.86
N LYS A 145 15.84 9.30 -23.29
CA LYS A 145 16.04 9.37 -21.84
C LYS A 145 15.32 10.57 -21.24
N ARG A 146 14.67 10.35 -20.10
CA ARG A 146 13.99 11.40 -19.32
C ARG A 146 14.38 11.30 -17.86
N ILE A 147 14.64 12.42 -17.22
CA ILE A 147 14.92 12.51 -15.79
C ILE A 147 14.09 13.65 -15.18
N VAL A 148 13.87 13.57 -13.87
CA VAL A 148 13.28 14.67 -13.10
C VAL A 148 14.14 14.91 -11.87
N LYS A 149 14.45 16.17 -11.61
CA LYS A 149 15.18 16.62 -10.42
C LYS A 149 14.29 17.51 -9.56
N LEU A 150 14.36 17.32 -8.25
CA LEU A 150 13.77 18.20 -7.25
C LEU A 150 14.85 19.17 -6.78
N LEU A 151 14.61 20.47 -6.93
CA LEU A 151 15.44 21.53 -6.39
C LEU A 151 14.83 21.99 -5.06
N LYS A 152 15.60 21.85 -3.98
CA LYS A 152 15.20 22.22 -2.62
C LYS A 152 15.44 23.70 -2.32
N LEU A 153 14.88 24.60 -3.14
CA LEU A 153 15.16 26.04 -3.01
C LEU A 153 14.47 26.68 -1.78
N TRP A 154 13.68 25.91 -1.04
CA TRP A 154 13.13 26.33 0.25
C TRP A 154 14.19 26.43 1.36
N GLU A 155 15.39 25.91 1.12
CA GLU A 155 16.56 26.02 2.01
C GLU A 155 17.29 27.37 1.87
N LEU A 156 16.94 28.18 0.86
CA LEU A 156 17.52 29.52 0.67
C LEU A 156 17.08 30.47 1.80
N GLU A 157 17.98 31.36 2.22
CA GLU A 157 17.66 32.43 3.16
C GLU A 157 16.63 33.41 2.57
N ASP A 158 16.89 33.90 1.35
CA ASP A 158 15.93 34.71 0.60
C ASP A 158 15.05 33.82 -0.29
N LYS A 159 13.77 33.71 0.05
CA LYS A 159 12.76 32.95 -0.70
C LYS A 159 11.87 33.86 -1.56
N SER A 160 12.37 35.06 -1.89
CA SER A 160 11.71 35.95 -2.84
C SER A 160 11.49 35.24 -4.18
N ARG A 161 10.41 35.64 -4.86
CA ARG A 161 10.04 35.06 -6.16
C ARG A 161 11.17 35.12 -7.16
N ASP A 162 11.85 36.26 -7.22
CA ASP A 162 12.93 36.47 -8.18
C ASP A 162 14.16 35.65 -7.80
N ASN A 163 14.51 35.55 -6.51
CA ASN A 163 15.63 34.72 -6.09
C ASN A 163 15.38 33.22 -6.36
N ILE A 164 14.17 32.72 -6.12
CA ILE A 164 13.81 31.32 -6.46
C ILE A 164 13.90 31.08 -7.97
N ARG A 165 13.42 32.02 -8.80
CA ARG A 165 13.46 31.91 -10.27
C ARG A 165 14.91 31.90 -10.77
N MET A 166 15.74 32.81 -10.29
CA MET A 166 17.16 32.90 -10.65
C MET A 166 17.93 31.64 -10.22
N ASN A 167 17.70 31.15 -9.00
CA ASN A 167 18.32 29.91 -8.53
C ASN A 167 17.85 28.70 -9.33
N ALA A 168 16.55 28.59 -9.65
CA ALA A 168 16.04 27.53 -10.51
C ALA A 168 16.73 27.53 -11.87
N ALA A 169 16.84 28.70 -12.51
CA ALA A 169 17.54 28.85 -13.79
C ALA A 169 19.03 28.43 -13.67
N TYR A 170 19.74 28.95 -12.67
CA TYR A 170 21.15 28.62 -12.46
C TYR A 170 21.39 27.12 -12.31
N ARG A 171 20.60 26.43 -11.48
CA ARG A 171 20.73 24.97 -11.27
C ARG A 171 20.38 24.16 -12.50
N ILE A 172 19.43 24.64 -13.31
CA ILE A 172 19.10 24.03 -14.61
C ILE A 172 20.31 24.12 -15.54
N PHE A 173 20.89 25.30 -15.72
CA PHE A 173 22.06 25.47 -16.60
C PHE A 173 23.31 24.77 -16.08
N GLU A 174 23.51 24.70 -14.77
CA GLU A 174 24.60 23.94 -14.14
C GLU A 174 24.48 22.45 -14.51
N PHE A 175 23.26 21.91 -14.41
CA PHE A 175 22.99 20.54 -14.80
C PHE A 175 23.14 20.32 -16.31
N LEU A 176 22.64 21.23 -17.13
CA LEU A 176 22.79 21.15 -18.59
C LEU A 176 24.26 21.19 -19.01
N LEU A 177 25.08 22.05 -18.39
CA LEU A 177 26.51 22.11 -18.67
C LEU A 177 27.19 20.77 -18.39
N GLN A 178 26.92 20.16 -17.23
CA GLN A 178 27.45 18.85 -16.87
C GLN A 178 26.99 17.76 -17.84
N MET A 179 25.70 17.75 -18.17
CA MET A 179 25.09 16.77 -19.07
C MET A 179 25.66 16.85 -20.49
N VAL A 180 25.77 18.05 -21.05
CA VAL A 180 26.25 18.26 -22.43
C VAL A 180 27.77 18.03 -22.51
N SER A 181 28.53 18.32 -21.44
CA SER A 181 29.99 18.09 -21.40
C SER A 181 30.36 16.61 -21.52
N VAL A 182 29.52 15.71 -21.02
CA VAL A 182 29.73 14.24 -21.10
C VAL A 182 28.96 13.59 -22.24
N MET A 183 28.24 14.38 -23.04
CA MET A 183 27.45 13.91 -24.16
C MET A 183 28.37 13.63 -25.36
N PRO A 184 28.25 12.45 -26.01
CA PRO A 184 29.04 12.13 -27.20
C PRO A 184 28.75 13.15 -28.31
N ASP A 185 29.77 13.47 -29.12
CA ASP A 185 29.70 14.53 -30.14
C ASP A 185 28.69 14.27 -31.26
N ASN A 186 28.27 13.01 -31.43
CA ASN A 186 27.23 12.61 -32.36
C ASN A 186 26.03 12.08 -31.57
N LEU A 187 25.13 12.96 -31.16
CA LEU A 187 23.76 12.54 -30.85
C LEU A 187 23.16 11.94 -32.13
N PRO A 188 22.47 10.79 -32.07
CA PRO A 188 21.73 10.32 -33.24
C PRO A 188 20.71 11.40 -33.59
N GLN A 189 20.89 12.04 -34.75
CA GLN A 189 19.91 13.01 -35.24
C GLN A 189 18.58 12.27 -35.43
N ASN A 190 17.46 12.95 -35.13
CA ASN A 190 16.13 12.51 -35.58
C ASN A 190 16.10 12.60 -37.11
N GLY A 191 16.73 11.64 -37.80
CA GLY A 191 16.91 11.64 -39.25
C GLY A 191 18.01 10.72 -39.78
N ASP A 192 18.99 10.32 -38.96
CA ASP A 192 20.11 9.45 -39.38
C ASP A 192 19.87 7.96 -39.03
N GLU A 193 18.64 7.47 -39.22
CA GLU A 193 18.46 6.07 -39.55
C GLU A 193 18.50 5.99 -41.09
N PRO A 194 19.29 5.07 -41.70
CA PRO A 194 19.05 4.75 -43.10
C PRO A 194 17.59 4.38 -43.24
N ASP A 195 16.94 4.76 -44.36
CA ASP A 195 15.63 4.26 -44.75
C ASP A 195 15.58 2.79 -44.32
N ILE A 196 14.85 2.48 -43.24
CA ILE A 196 14.68 1.10 -42.83
C ILE A 196 13.82 0.58 -43.97
N PRO A 197 14.35 -0.26 -44.89
CA PRO A 197 13.48 -0.90 -45.86
C PRO A 197 12.44 -1.57 -44.98
N GLU A 198 11.18 -1.21 -45.19
CA GLU A 198 10.02 -1.68 -44.44
C GLU A 198 10.31 -3.11 -44.01
N LYS A 199 10.67 -3.28 -42.72
CA LYS A 199 11.42 -4.46 -42.27
C LYS A 199 10.60 -5.64 -42.72
N ASP A 200 11.10 -6.36 -43.73
CA ASP A 200 10.40 -7.54 -44.22
C ASP A 200 10.16 -8.37 -42.98
N TYR A 201 8.89 -8.64 -42.68
CA TYR A 201 8.51 -9.37 -41.47
C TYR A 201 9.34 -10.66 -41.38
N MET A 202 9.76 -11.21 -42.54
CA MET A 202 10.69 -12.33 -42.62
C MET A 202 12.09 -12.08 -42.09
N ASP A 203 12.68 -10.89 -42.17
CA ASP A 203 14.02 -10.64 -41.63
C ASP A 203 14.00 -10.44 -40.11
N VAL A 204 12.89 -9.95 -39.56
CA VAL A 204 12.66 -9.96 -38.11
C VAL A 204 12.47 -11.39 -37.62
N VAL A 205 11.64 -12.19 -38.31
CA VAL A 205 11.38 -13.60 -37.95
C VAL A 205 12.66 -14.45 -38.07
N LYS A 206 13.46 -14.28 -39.14
CA LYS A 206 14.75 -14.97 -39.32
C LYS A 206 15.75 -14.65 -38.21
N ASN A 207 15.69 -13.47 -37.60
CA ASN A 207 16.57 -13.09 -36.49
C ASN A 207 16.09 -13.62 -35.13
N LEU A 208 14.80 -13.94 -34.99
CA LEU A 208 14.19 -14.40 -33.74
C LEU A 208 14.05 -15.93 -33.68
N LEU A 209 13.85 -16.60 -34.82
CA LEU A 209 13.66 -18.05 -34.93
C LEU A 209 14.85 -18.73 -35.62
N PRO A 210 15.23 -19.97 -35.22
CA PRO A 210 16.26 -20.73 -35.92
C PRO A 210 15.95 -20.88 -37.41
N TRP A 211 16.93 -20.59 -38.26
CA TRP A 211 16.77 -20.66 -39.71
C TRP A 211 17.79 -21.58 -40.37
N LYS A 212 17.42 -22.18 -41.50
CA LYS A 212 18.29 -23.10 -42.24
C LYS A 212 19.50 -22.34 -42.80
N GLY A 213 20.70 -22.67 -42.32
CA GLY A 213 21.96 -22.01 -42.68
C GLY A 213 22.60 -21.21 -41.55
N ASP A 214 21.94 -21.09 -40.39
CA ASP A 214 22.51 -20.41 -39.23
C ASP A 214 23.74 -21.16 -38.67
N PRO A 215 24.79 -20.44 -38.22
CA PRO A 215 25.87 -21.05 -37.47
C PRO A 215 25.38 -21.55 -36.10
N PHE A 216 25.99 -22.62 -35.60
CA PHE A 216 25.56 -23.31 -34.37
C PHE A 216 25.37 -22.38 -33.16
N SER A 217 26.24 -21.38 -32.98
CA SER A 217 26.13 -20.39 -31.90
C SER A 217 24.89 -19.48 -32.02
N GLN A 218 24.45 -19.17 -33.25
CA GLN A 218 23.23 -18.38 -33.47
C GLN A 218 21.98 -19.20 -33.22
N ILE A 219 21.98 -20.48 -33.60
CA ILE A 219 20.87 -21.40 -33.31
C ILE A 219 20.63 -21.46 -31.79
N ILE A 220 21.70 -21.66 -31.00
CA ILE A 220 21.61 -21.67 -29.53
C ILE A 220 21.05 -20.35 -28.99
N ARG A 221 21.58 -19.20 -29.43
CA ARG A 221 21.10 -17.89 -28.99
C ARG A 221 19.61 -17.69 -29.27
N LYS A 222 19.14 -18.07 -30.47
CA LYS A 222 17.74 -17.95 -30.87
C LYS A 222 16.83 -18.88 -30.06
N ILE A 223 17.27 -20.11 -29.78
CA ILE A 223 16.55 -21.04 -28.89
C ILE A 223 16.44 -20.46 -27.47
N VAL A 224 17.51 -19.92 -26.90
CA VAL A 224 17.49 -19.29 -25.57
C VAL A 224 16.55 -18.08 -25.54
N PHE A 225 16.57 -17.26 -26.59
CA PHE A 225 15.67 -16.12 -26.74
C PHE A 225 14.20 -16.56 -26.79
N MET A 226 13.86 -17.56 -27.61
CA MET A 226 12.50 -18.13 -27.66
C MET A 226 12.07 -18.70 -26.31
N GLY A 227 12.95 -19.44 -25.63
CA GLY A 227 12.71 -19.94 -24.27
C GLY A 227 12.41 -18.80 -23.29
N SER A 228 13.16 -17.70 -23.38
CA SER A 228 12.95 -16.52 -22.54
C SER A 228 11.64 -15.79 -22.85
N VAL A 229 11.23 -15.71 -24.13
CA VAL A 229 9.93 -15.15 -24.52
C VAL A 229 8.77 -16.00 -24.01
N ILE A 230 8.89 -17.33 -24.06
CA ILE A 230 7.90 -18.24 -23.49
C ILE A 230 7.79 -18.02 -21.98
N VAL A 231 8.91 -18.04 -21.26
CA VAL A 231 8.94 -17.80 -19.80
C VAL A 231 8.34 -16.43 -19.48
N PHE A 232 8.73 -15.37 -20.19
CA PHE A 232 8.19 -14.04 -19.99
C PHE A 232 6.67 -13.98 -20.24
N THR A 233 6.18 -14.65 -21.27
CA THR A 233 4.74 -14.71 -21.59
C THR A 233 3.96 -15.43 -20.50
N VAL A 234 4.49 -16.55 -20.00
CA VAL A 234 3.91 -17.29 -18.87
C VAL A 234 3.91 -16.42 -17.61
N CYS A 235 5.02 -15.74 -17.30
CA CYS A 235 5.08 -14.82 -16.16
C CYS A 235 4.09 -13.66 -16.30
N LEU A 236 3.97 -13.08 -17.50
CA LEU A 236 3.02 -12.00 -17.75
C LEU A 236 1.58 -12.49 -17.58
N PHE A 237 1.26 -13.68 -18.10
CA PHE A 237 -0.04 -14.31 -17.91
C PHE A 237 -0.35 -14.52 -16.42
N MET A 238 0.59 -15.09 -15.66
CA MET A 238 0.43 -15.30 -14.20
C MET A 238 0.21 -13.98 -13.44
N VAL A 239 0.91 -12.89 -13.84
CA VAL A 239 0.72 -11.57 -13.22
C VAL A 239 -0.66 -11.00 -13.54
N VAL A 240 -1.09 -11.07 -14.81
CA VAL A 240 -2.42 -10.59 -15.22
C VAL A 240 -3.53 -11.39 -14.53
N ASP A 241 -3.40 -12.71 -14.50
CA ASP A 241 -4.32 -13.63 -13.83
C ASP A 241 -4.43 -13.30 -12.32
N TYR A 242 -3.29 -13.08 -11.65
CA TYR A 242 -3.26 -12.66 -10.24
C TYR A 242 -4.02 -11.35 -9.98
N TYR A 243 -3.78 -10.30 -10.77
CA TYR A 243 -4.48 -9.02 -10.59
C TYR A 243 -5.97 -9.11 -10.94
N TRP A 244 -6.32 -9.91 -11.94
CA TRP A 244 -7.72 -10.12 -12.33
C TRP A 244 -8.50 -10.86 -11.23
N GLU A 245 -7.93 -11.94 -10.69
CA GLU A 245 -8.49 -12.71 -9.58
C GLU A 245 -8.71 -11.83 -8.35
N ASN A 246 -7.70 -11.04 -7.96
CA ASN A 246 -7.82 -10.14 -6.81
C ASN A 246 -8.92 -9.08 -7.01
N HIS A 247 -9.08 -8.56 -8.24
CA HIS A 247 -10.15 -7.62 -8.56
C HIS A 247 -11.54 -8.27 -8.49
N LYS A 248 -11.69 -9.51 -8.98
CA LYS A 248 -12.95 -10.27 -8.89
C LYS A 248 -13.34 -10.52 -7.43
N ASN A 249 -12.38 -10.94 -6.60
CA ASN A 249 -12.62 -11.22 -5.18
C ASN A 249 -12.98 -9.94 -4.40
N LYS A 250 -12.34 -8.82 -4.71
CA LYS A 250 -12.69 -7.53 -4.11
C LYS A 250 -14.12 -7.09 -4.47
N GLN A 251 -14.50 -7.16 -5.74
CA GLN A 251 -15.88 -6.85 -6.16
C GLN A 251 -16.91 -7.75 -5.46
N LEU A 252 -16.60 -9.04 -5.35
CA LEU A 252 -17.44 -9.99 -4.64
C LEU A 252 -17.61 -9.60 -3.16
N GLY A 253 -16.53 -9.23 -2.48
CA GLY A 253 -16.58 -8.73 -1.10
C GLY A 253 -17.45 -7.48 -0.94
N ASP A 254 -17.22 -6.47 -1.79
CA ASP A 254 -17.98 -5.21 -1.79
C ASP A 254 -19.48 -5.44 -2.04
N ASP A 255 -19.84 -6.33 -2.98
CA ASP A 255 -21.22 -6.69 -3.28
C ASP A 255 -21.89 -7.40 -2.09
N LEU A 256 -21.19 -8.33 -1.43
CA LEU A 256 -21.72 -9.05 -0.25
C LEU A 256 -21.93 -8.11 0.94
N GLN A 257 -20.98 -7.21 1.20
CA GLN A 257 -21.10 -6.19 2.23
C GLN A 257 -22.31 -5.28 1.98
N LYS A 258 -22.48 -4.83 0.74
CA LYS A 258 -23.61 -3.99 0.36
C LYS A 258 -24.95 -4.71 0.56
N ILE A 259 -25.06 -5.95 0.08
CA ILE A 259 -26.28 -6.75 0.22
C ILE A 259 -26.64 -6.96 1.71
N TYR A 260 -25.64 -7.29 2.54
CA TYR A 260 -25.85 -7.52 3.97
C TYR A 260 -26.30 -6.24 4.69
N SER A 261 -25.58 -5.14 4.49
CA SER A 261 -25.88 -3.85 5.15
C SER A 261 -27.23 -3.26 4.74
N GLU A 262 -27.62 -3.37 3.46
CA GLU A 262 -28.94 -2.92 2.99
C GLU A 262 -30.08 -3.74 3.61
N ALA A 263 -29.90 -5.05 3.77
CA ALA A 263 -30.89 -5.92 4.39
C ALA A 263 -31.08 -5.62 5.88
N GLU A 264 -29.99 -5.42 6.62
CA GLU A 264 -30.04 -5.10 8.05
C GLU A 264 -30.68 -3.74 8.35
N PHE A 265 -30.39 -2.72 7.53
CA PHE A 265 -30.98 -1.39 7.69
C PHE A 265 -32.52 -1.40 7.54
N SER A 266 -33.06 -2.31 6.72
CA SER A 266 -34.51 -2.44 6.54
C SER A 266 -35.23 -3.00 7.77
N TYR A 267 -34.56 -3.80 8.60
CA TYR A 267 -35.18 -4.54 9.72
C TYR A 267 -35.19 -3.78 11.05
N SER A 268 -34.19 -2.93 11.31
CA SER A 268 -34.06 -2.13 12.55
C SER A 268 -35.23 -1.17 12.84
N SER A 269 -36.25 -1.11 11.97
CA SER A 269 -37.46 -0.30 12.13
C SER A 269 -38.65 -1.01 12.81
N VAL A 270 -38.48 -2.26 13.28
CA VAL A 270 -39.56 -3.02 13.94
C VAL A 270 -39.15 -3.48 15.34
N THR A 271 -39.75 -2.87 16.37
CA THR A 271 -39.64 -3.30 17.78
C THR A 271 -40.44 -4.58 18.03
N GLU A 272 -39.79 -5.61 18.60
CA GLU A 272 -40.47 -6.83 19.06
C GLU A 272 -40.91 -6.75 20.53
N GLU A 273 -42.15 -7.18 20.79
CA GLU A 273 -42.73 -7.38 22.13
C GLU A 273 -42.31 -8.74 22.71
N SER A 274 -42.21 -8.80 24.05
CA SER A 274 -41.72 -9.94 24.82
C SER A 274 -42.63 -11.18 24.76
N GLN A 275 -42.15 -12.23 24.11
CA GLN A 275 -42.67 -13.60 24.22
C GLN A 275 -41.92 -14.37 25.32
N PRO A 276 -42.55 -15.33 26.01
CA PRO A 276 -41.97 -16.02 27.17
C PRO A 276 -40.85 -17.03 26.83
N GLN A 277 -40.55 -17.28 25.54
CA GLN A 277 -39.43 -18.10 25.09
C GLN A 277 -38.83 -17.48 23.83
N LYS A 278 -37.53 -17.16 23.86
CA LYS A 278 -36.82 -16.54 22.73
C LYS A 278 -36.87 -17.47 21.52
N VAL A 279 -37.52 -17.02 20.45
CA VAL A 279 -37.52 -17.69 19.14
C VAL A 279 -36.39 -17.08 18.31
N TRP A 280 -35.46 -17.93 17.87
CA TRP A 280 -34.31 -17.51 17.09
C TRP A 280 -34.67 -17.42 15.62
N THR A 281 -34.80 -16.20 15.10
CA THR A 281 -35.21 -15.92 13.72
C THR A 281 -34.01 -15.49 12.89
N LEU A 282 -33.89 -16.02 11.68
CA LEU A 282 -32.80 -15.61 10.77
C LEU A 282 -32.92 -14.13 10.43
N LYS A 283 -31.78 -13.44 10.55
CA LYS A 283 -31.64 -12.06 10.06
C LYS A 283 -31.78 -12.01 8.54
N ASP A 284 -32.26 -10.91 7.99
CA ASP A 284 -32.50 -10.80 6.55
C ASP A 284 -31.20 -10.87 5.75
N GLY A 285 -30.12 -10.22 6.23
CA GLY A 285 -28.81 -10.35 5.62
C GLY A 285 -28.28 -11.79 5.65
N ALA A 286 -28.54 -12.52 6.74
CA ALA A 286 -28.14 -13.92 6.87
C ALA A 286 -28.90 -14.83 5.89
N LYS A 287 -30.20 -14.60 5.63
CA LYS A 287 -30.97 -15.36 4.64
C LYS A 287 -30.34 -15.27 3.25
N LEU A 288 -29.96 -14.05 2.83
CA LEU A 288 -29.35 -13.81 1.52
C LEU A 288 -27.99 -14.50 1.38
N LEU A 289 -27.18 -14.48 2.44
CA LEU A 289 -25.90 -15.17 2.44
C LEU A 289 -26.05 -16.70 2.45
N LEU A 290 -27.02 -17.23 3.22
CA LEU A 290 -27.32 -18.66 3.29
C LEU A 290 -27.88 -19.23 1.97
N GLU A 291 -28.65 -18.44 1.21
CA GLU A 291 -29.09 -18.81 -0.14
C GLU A 291 -27.92 -19.04 -1.09
N ARG A 292 -26.81 -18.32 -0.86
CA ARG A 292 -25.58 -18.43 -1.65
C ARG A 292 -24.70 -19.58 -1.17
N ASN A 293 -24.49 -19.69 0.14
CA ASN A 293 -23.69 -20.75 0.74
C ASN A 293 -24.27 -21.18 2.10
N SER A 294 -24.63 -22.45 2.19
CA SER A 294 -25.14 -23.09 3.41
C SER A 294 -24.17 -23.08 4.58
N ASP A 295 -22.88 -22.88 4.32
CA ASP A 295 -21.82 -22.90 5.33
C ASP A 295 -21.68 -21.54 6.02
N VAL A 296 -22.44 -20.52 5.63
CA VAL A 296 -22.44 -19.21 6.31
C VAL A 296 -22.99 -19.37 7.72
N VAL A 297 -22.21 -18.93 8.70
CA VAL A 297 -22.57 -18.97 10.13
C VAL A 297 -22.72 -17.58 10.74
N GLY A 298 -22.26 -16.54 10.04
CA GLY A 298 -22.31 -15.18 10.55
C GLY A 298 -21.68 -14.13 9.65
N TYR A 299 -21.41 -12.97 10.25
CA TYR A 299 -20.79 -11.82 9.61
C TYR A 299 -19.93 -11.08 10.64
N ILE A 300 -18.68 -10.77 10.29
CA ILE A 300 -17.75 -10.02 11.15
C ILE A 300 -17.53 -8.63 10.59
N ASN A 301 -17.50 -7.64 11.48
CA ASN A 301 -17.26 -6.24 11.15
C ASN A 301 -16.37 -5.60 12.23
N ILE A 302 -15.36 -4.83 11.82
CA ILE A 302 -14.66 -3.92 12.74
C ILE A 302 -14.98 -2.50 12.26
N PRO A 303 -15.75 -1.72 13.04
CA PRO A 303 -16.20 -0.39 12.63
C PRO A 303 -15.07 0.50 12.12
N ASP A 304 -15.36 1.23 11.04
CA ASP A 304 -14.44 2.15 10.37
C ASP A 304 -13.16 1.52 9.78
N THR A 305 -13.16 0.19 9.57
CA THR A 305 -12.09 -0.54 8.88
C THR A 305 -12.56 -1.25 7.62
N VAL A 306 -11.64 -1.88 6.89
CA VAL A 306 -11.96 -2.74 5.73
C VAL A 306 -12.50 -4.12 6.13
N ILE A 307 -12.44 -4.49 7.41
CA ILE A 307 -12.93 -5.79 7.90
C ILE A 307 -14.44 -5.74 7.99
N SER A 308 -15.09 -6.31 6.98
CA SER A 308 -16.54 -6.42 6.87
C SER A 308 -16.85 -7.61 5.96
N TYR A 309 -16.95 -8.81 6.54
CA TYR A 309 -16.95 -10.06 5.78
C TYR A 309 -17.94 -11.09 6.32
N PRO A 310 -18.57 -11.90 5.44
CA PRO A 310 -19.28 -13.09 5.87
C PRO A 310 -18.32 -14.09 6.51
N VAL A 311 -18.80 -14.79 7.53
CA VAL A 311 -18.06 -15.86 8.22
C VAL A 311 -18.68 -17.19 7.83
N VAL A 312 -17.86 -18.09 7.28
CA VAL A 312 -18.27 -19.45 6.90
C VAL A 312 -17.69 -20.48 7.86
N GLN A 313 -18.28 -21.66 7.92
CA GLN A 313 -17.79 -22.77 8.73
C GLN A 313 -18.08 -24.09 8.03
N ARG A 314 -17.04 -24.86 7.76
CA ARG A 314 -17.19 -26.26 7.32
C ARG A 314 -17.01 -27.19 8.50
N ARG A 315 -18.08 -27.85 8.93
CA ARG A 315 -18.09 -28.76 10.10
C ARG A 315 -17.57 -30.16 9.75
N SER A 316 -16.31 -30.23 9.32
CA SER A 316 -15.57 -31.48 9.08
C SER A 316 -14.10 -31.32 9.48
N GLU A 317 -13.37 -32.43 9.61
CA GLU A 317 -11.96 -32.42 10.07
C GLU A 317 -11.03 -31.55 9.20
N ASP A 318 -11.33 -31.39 7.91
CA ASP A 318 -10.63 -30.51 6.97
C ASP A 318 -11.14 -29.05 6.98
N GLY A 319 -12.00 -28.70 7.94
CA GLY A 319 -12.73 -27.44 7.92
C GLY A 319 -11.86 -26.20 8.07
N ASN A 320 -10.75 -26.32 8.81
CA ASN A 320 -9.78 -25.22 8.98
C ASN A 320 -8.87 -25.03 7.75
N ASP A 321 -8.88 -25.96 6.81
CA ASP A 321 -8.11 -25.86 5.56
C ASP A 321 -9.01 -25.46 4.38
N TYR A 322 -10.28 -25.88 4.39
CA TYR A 322 -11.14 -25.80 3.21
C TYR A 322 -11.39 -24.38 2.71
N TYR A 323 -11.63 -23.41 3.60
CA TYR A 323 -11.87 -22.01 3.20
C TYR A 323 -10.60 -21.17 3.15
N MET A 324 -9.44 -21.79 3.35
CA MET A 324 -8.16 -21.11 3.25
C MET A 324 -7.89 -20.66 1.80
N ASP A 325 -8.29 -21.43 0.79
CA ASP A 325 -8.10 -21.09 -0.63
C ASP A 325 -9.41 -21.06 -1.43
N LYS A 326 -10.54 -20.88 -0.74
CA LYS A 326 -11.89 -20.81 -1.36
C LYS A 326 -12.61 -19.53 -1.01
N ASN A 327 -13.25 -18.93 -2.00
CA ASN A 327 -14.22 -17.86 -1.77
C ASN A 327 -15.55 -18.42 -1.24
N ILE A 328 -16.51 -17.54 -0.94
CA ILE A 328 -17.83 -17.94 -0.42
C ILE A 328 -18.61 -18.83 -1.41
N ASP A 329 -18.30 -18.79 -2.71
CA ASP A 329 -18.92 -19.64 -3.73
C ASP A 329 -18.23 -21.00 -3.86
N LYS A 330 -17.24 -21.28 -3.00
CA LYS A 330 -16.41 -22.50 -3.01
C LYS A 330 -15.53 -22.62 -4.28
N GLU A 331 -15.26 -21.50 -4.95
CA GLU A 331 -14.30 -21.39 -6.05
C GLU A 331 -12.89 -21.11 -5.51
N GLU A 332 -11.85 -21.51 -6.24
CA GLU A 332 -10.45 -21.18 -5.90
C GLU A 332 -10.28 -19.66 -5.79
N ALA A 333 -9.73 -19.21 -4.67
CA ALA A 333 -9.42 -17.82 -4.41
C ALA A 333 -8.25 -17.70 -3.45
N LYS A 334 -7.15 -17.07 -3.87
CA LYS A 334 -5.94 -16.87 -3.03
C LYS A 334 -6.22 -16.13 -1.73
N ALA A 335 -7.25 -15.28 -1.70
CA ALA A 335 -7.66 -14.54 -0.51
C ALA A 335 -8.46 -15.38 0.49
N GLY A 336 -8.95 -16.56 0.08
CA GLY A 336 -9.83 -17.41 0.89
C GLY A 336 -11.15 -16.73 1.25
N THR A 337 -11.75 -17.19 2.34
CA THR A 337 -12.91 -16.57 3.01
C THR A 337 -12.63 -16.50 4.50
N ILE A 338 -13.19 -15.53 5.22
CA ILE A 338 -13.12 -15.55 6.68
C ILE A 338 -13.92 -16.74 7.21
N PHE A 339 -13.30 -17.59 8.04
CA PHE A 339 -13.95 -18.81 8.51
C PHE A 339 -13.78 -19.04 10.02
N LEU A 340 -14.82 -19.60 10.63
CA LEU A 340 -14.85 -20.04 12.03
C LEU A 340 -14.24 -21.45 12.14
N ASP A 341 -13.53 -21.73 13.23
CA ASP A 341 -12.99 -23.06 13.50
C ASP A 341 -14.07 -24.14 13.41
N TRP A 342 -13.78 -25.25 12.74
CA TRP A 342 -14.77 -26.31 12.48
C TRP A 342 -15.36 -26.94 13.75
N ARG A 343 -14.64 -26.87 14.88
CA ARG A 343 -15.04 -27.41 16.18
C ARG A 343 -15.93 -26.44 16.97
N ASN A 344 -15.91 -25.14 16.63
CA ASN A 344 -16.67 -24.15 17.38
C ASN A 344 -18.19 -24.28 17.19
N ASN A 345 -18.92 -23.97 18.26
CA ASN A 345 -20.36 -23.76 18.21
C ASN A 345 -20.67 -22.27 18.32
N PHE A 346 -21.50 -21.77 17.41
CA PHE A 346 -21.92 -20.37 17.39
C PHE A 346 -23.39 -20.29 16.96
N ASP A 347 -24.26 -19.98 17.93
CA ASP A 347 -25.73 -19.88 17.80
C ASP A 347 -26.34 -20.93 16.87
N TYR A 348 -26.02 -22.19 17.15
CA TYR A 348 -26.55 -23.28 16.35
C TYR A 348 -28.01 -23.53 16.71
N VAL A 349 -28.90 -23.19 15.76
CA VAL A 349 -30.34 -23.16 15.93
C VAL A 349 -31.00 -24.18 15.01
N VAL A 350 -31.93 -24.95 15.57
CA VAL A 350 -32.78 -25.90 14.84
C VAL A 350 -34.23 -25.57 15.14
N ASN A 351 -35.04 -25.37 14.10
CA ASN A 351 -36.47 -25.03 14.22
C ASN A 351 -36.74 -23.86 15.18
N GLY A 352 -35.94 -22.79 15.08
CA GLY A 352 -36.09 -21.57 15.90
C GLY A 352 -35.66 -21.70 17.36
N THR A 353 -35.02 -22.81 17.73
CA THR A 353 -34.48 -23.04 19.08
C THR A 353 -32.96 -23.25 19.01
N LYS A 354 -32.20 -22.52 19.82
CA LYS A 354 -30.77 -22.77 20.02
C LYS A 354 -30.58 -24.12 20.72
N VAL A 355 -29.86 -25.05 20.09
CA VAL A 355 -29.76 -26.45 20.56
C VAL A 355 -28.44 -26.79 21.24
N MET A 356 -27.47 -25.87 21.23
CA MET A 356 -26.19 -26.02 21.91
C MET A 356 -25.65 -24.66 22.31
N GLU A 357 -24.89 -24.64 23.40
CA GLU A 357 -24.17 -23.45 23.82
C GLU A 357 -23.04 -23.12 22.84
N ASN A 358 -22.68 -21.84 22.82
CA ASN A 358 -21.52 -21.42 22.06
C ASN A 358 -20.25 -21.93 22.74
N SER A 359 -19.21 -22.18 21.96
CA SER A 359 -17.88 -22.38 22.54
C SER A 359 -17.47 -21.15 23.34
N GLN A 360 -16.75 -21.35 24.44
CA GLN A 360 -16.33 -20.25 25.30
C GLN A 360 -15.29 -19.34 24.61
N ASN A 361 -14.56 -19.85 23.62
CA ASN A 361 -13.68 -19.09 22.74
C ASN A 361 -13.98 -19.41 21.27
N LEU A 362 -14.47 -18.40 20.53
CA LEU A 362 -14.69 -18.48 19.09
C LEU A 362 -13.40 -18.11 18.36
N VAL A 363 -12.89 -19.00 17.50
CA VAL A 363 -11.65 -18.77 16.76
C VAL A 363 -11.97 -18.57 15.29
N ILE A 364 -11.64 -17.38 14.77
CA ILE A 364 -11.89 -16.99 13.38
C ILE A 364 -10.55 -16.77 12.69
N TYR A 365 -10.42 -17.33 11.49
CA TYR A 365 -9.23 -17.29 10.66
C TYR A 365 -9.45 -16.40 9.44
N GLY A 366 -8.38 -15.73 9.01
CA GLY A 366 -8.35 -14.95 7.78
C GLY A 366 -6.93 -14.68 7.30
N HIS A 367 -6.76 -14.54 6.00
CA HIS A 367 -5.45 -14.25 5.40
C HIS A 367 -4.94 -12.85 5.71
N ASP A 368 -3.62 -12.75 5.86
CA ASP A 368 -2.88 -11.48 5.96
C ASP A 368 -2.58 -10.95 4.55
N MET A 369 -3.54 -10.23 3.97
CA MET A 369 -3.43 -9.75 2.59
C MET A 369 -2.68 -8.42 2.53
N LYS A 370 -1.75 -8.30 1.57
CA LYS A 370 -0.93 -7.08 1.36
C LYS A 370 -1.69 -5.83 0.90
N ASP A 371 -2.94 -5.99 0.49
CA ASP A 371 -3.84 -4.90 0.12
C ASP A 371 -4.83 -4.56 1.25
N ASP A 372 -4.51 -4.99 2.48
CA ASP A 372 -5.25 -4.83 3.73
C ASP A 372 -6.58 -5.59 3.80
N SER A 373 -7.00 -6.27 2.73
CA SER A 373 -8.23 -7.06 2.73
C SER A 373 -8.17 -8.27 3.67
N MET A 374 -9.31 -8.92 3.90
CA MET A 374 -9.45 -10.05 4.81
C MET A 374 -8.99 -9.66 6.22
N PHE A 375 -7.94 -10.28 6.78
CA PHE A 375 -7.36 -9.89 8.07
C PHE A 375 -6.03 -9.16 7.93
N GLY A 376 -5.66 -8.72 6.73
CA GLY A 376 -4.43 -7.94 6.50
C GLY A 376 -4.36 -6.67 7.35
N SER A 377 -5.48 -5.96 7.50
CA SER A 377 -5.54 -4.75 8.34
C SER A 377 -5.42 -5.03 9.85
N LEU A 378 -5.48 -6.29 10.32
CA LEU A 378 -5.21 -6.59 11.74
C LEU A 378 -3.75 -6.25 12.10
N GLY A 379 -2.83 -6.26 11.13
CA GLY A 379 -1.44 -5.82 11.34
C GLY A 379 -1.33 -4.41 11.92
N TYR A 380 -2.31 -3.54 11.69
CA TYR A 380 -2.30 -2.17 12.19
C TYR A 380 -2.41 -2.06 13.72
N TYR A 381 -2.99 -3.04 14.42
CA TYR A 381 -2.93 -3.07 15.90
C TYR A 381 -1.48 -3.07 16.42
N LYS A 382 -0.57 -3.68 15.67
CA LYS A 382 0.87 -3.70 15.98
C LYS A 382 1.60 -2.50 15.38
N ASP A 383 1.32 -2.18 14.12
CA ASP A 383 2.18 -1.30 13.31
C ASP A 383 1.81 0.18 13.36
N SER A 384 0.59 0.52 13.82
CA SER A 384 0.08 1.89 13.81
C SER A 384 -0.23 2.37 15.23
N TYR A 385 0.52 3.38 15.67
CA TYR A 385 0.32 4.01 16.97
C TYR A 385 -1.09 4.61 17.06
N GLY A 386 -1.84 4.25 18.10
CA GLY A 386 -3.21 4.71 18.35
C GLY A 386 -4.31 3.93 17.62
N TYR A 387 -3.98 2.96 16.77
CA TYR A 387 -4.99 2.21 15.99
C TYR A 387 -6.00 1.48 16.88
N TYR A 388 -5.54 0.86 17.97
CA TYR A 388 -6.44 0.22 18.94
C TYR A 388 -7.45 1.22 19.53
N SER A 389 -7.01 2.44 19.87
CA SER A 389 -7.88 3.46 20.46
C SER A 389 -8.98 3.94 19.50
N GLU A 390 -8.72 3.88 18.19
CA GLU A 390 -9.71 4.20 17.16
C GLU A 390 -10.67 3.02 16.89
N HIS A 391 -10.18 1.78 17.06
CA HIS A 391 -10.92 0.56 16.71
C HIS A 391 -10.92 -0.51 17.83
N PRO A 392 -11.42 -0.26 19.05
CA PRO A 392 -11.32 -1.25 20.14
C PRO A 392 -12.43 -2.32 20.11
N ILE A 393 -13.42 -2.18 19.22
CA ILE A 393 -14.64 -3.01 19.17
C ILE A 393 -14.67 -3.86 17.91
N ILE A 394 -15.06 -5.12 18.07
CA ILE A 394 -15.39 -6.06 16.99
C ILE A 394 -16.88 -6.36 17.09
N GLU A 395 -17.58 -6.28 15.97
CA GLU A 395 -18.96 -6.74 15.84
C GLU A 395 -18.95 -8.11 15.16
N LEU A 396 -19.54 -9.11 15.83
CA LEU A 396 -19.73 -10.43 15.26
C LEU A 396 -21.21 -10.77 15.32
N SER A 397 -21.80 -10.93 14.15
CA SER A 397 -23.17 -11.41 14.02
C SER A 397 -23.16 -12.90 13.75
N SER A 398 -23.98 -13.67 14.47
CA SER A 398 -24.43 -14.95 13.97
C SER A 398 -25.48 -14.75 12.88
N ASN A 399 -26.04 -15.83 12.35
CA ASN A 399 -27.19 -15.75 11.45
C ASN A 399 -28.48 -15.22 12.14
N TYR A 400 -28.46 -15.00 13.45
CA TYR A 400 -29.65 -14.69 14.26
C TYR A 400 -29.49 -13.42 15.10
N GLU A 401 -28.31 -13.15 15.64
CA GLU A 401 -28.06 -12.08 16.59
C GLU A 401 -26.75 -11.36 16.30
N THR A 402 -26.61 -10.12 16.77
CA THR A 402 -25.37 -9.34 16.67
C THR A 402 -24.80 -9.12 18.06
N TYR A 403 -23.51 -9.38 18.20
CA TYR A 403 -22.76 -9.22 19.43
C TYR A 403 -21.61 -8.25 19.23
N GLN A 404 -21.31 -7.47 20.27
CA GLN A 404 -20.11 -6.65 20.33
C GLN A 404 -19.09 -7.33 21.22
N TYR A 405 -17.82 -7.24 20.83
CA TYR A 405 -16.67 -7.73 21.58
C TYR A 405 -15.69 -6.58 21.73
N LYS A 406 -15.14 -6.40 22.94
CA LYS A 406 -14.10 -5.41 23.22
C LYS A 406 -12.74 -6.09 23.32
N ILE A 407 -11.77 -5.58 22.56
CA ILE A 407 -10.43 -6.17 22.45
C ILE A 407 -9.66 -5.94 23.75
N PHE A 408 -9.13 -7.00 24.33
CA PHE A 408 -8.34 -6.92 25.56
C PHE A 408 -6.86 -7.26 25.33
N ALA A 409 -6.51 -7.99 24.26
CA ALA A 409 -5.13 -8.33 23.95
C ALA A 409 -4.91 -8.50 22.45
N TYR A 410 -3.72 -8.12 21.97
CA TYR A 410 -3.23 -8.48 20.65
C TYR A 410 -1.73 -8.73 20.71
N PHE A 411 -1.26 -9.81 20.09
CA PHE A 411 0.08 -10.33 20.32
C PHE A 411 0.55 -11.28 19.20
N ILE A 412 1.85 -11.55 19.19
CA ILE A 412 2.49 -12.47 18.25
C ILE A 412 2.87 -13.77 18.97
N VAL A 413 2.61 -14.88 18.30
CA VAL A 413 3.05 -16.22 18.70
C VAL A 413 3.70 -16.92 17.52
N ASP A 414 4.60 -17.85 17.84
CA ASP A 414 5.14 -18.80 16.89
C ASP A 414 4.27 -20.06 16.90
N ALA A 415 3.67 -20.36 15.75
CA ALA A 415 2.75 -21.49 15.60
C ALA A 415 3.44 -22.86 15.74
N GLU A 416 4.77 -22.90 15.65
CA GLU A 416 5.58 -24.12 15.78
C GLU A 416 6.42 -24.15 17.07
N ASP A 417 6.14 -23.25 18.02
CA ASP A 417 6.87 -23.19 19.28
C ASP A 417 6.57 -24.40 20.18
N GLU A 418 7.62 -25.13 20.56
CA GLU A 418 7.57 -26.28 21.47
C GLU A 418 8.36 -26.02 22.78
N THR A 419 8.68 -24.77 23.07
CA THR A 419 9.40 -24.34 24.28
C THR A 419 8.45 -23.89 25.39
N GLU A 420 8.99 -23.37 26.49
CA GLU A 420 8.23 -22.74 27.58
C GLU A 420 7.38 -21.53 27.14
N THR A 421 7.68 -20.92 25.98
CA THR A 421 6.91 -19.80 25.44
C THR A 421 5.73 -20.24 24.56
N LYS A 422 5.53 -21.55 24.37
CA LYS A 422 4.39 -22.10 23.64
C LYS A 422 3.07 -21.57 24.19
N PHE A 423 2.19 -21.12 23.30
CA PHE A 423 0.83 -20.75 23.65
C PHE A 423 -0.14 -21.19 22.54
N ASP A 424 -0.77 -22.33 22.76
CA ASP A 424 -1.68 -22.97 21.81
C ASP A 424 -3.09 -22.36 21.87
N CYS A 425 -3.16 -21.06 21.63
CA CYS A 425 -4.36 -20.29 21.93
C CYS A 425 -5.56 -20.61 21.02
N TRP A 426 -5.31 -21.08 19.80
CA TRP A 426 -6.34 -21.42 18.82
C TRP A 426 -6.95 -22.82 19.01
N ASN A 427 -6.35 -23.68 19.85
CA ASN A 427 -6.91 -25.00 20.15
C ASN A 427 -7.70 -25.05 21.47
N THR A 428 -7.61 -24.02 22.30
CA THR A 428 -8.42 -23.90 23.52
C THR A 428 -9.75 -23.20 23.21
N LEU A 429 -10.79 -24.00 22.99
CA LEU A 429 -12.13 -23.51 22.62
C LEU A 429 -13.07 -23.41 23.81
N ASP A 430 -12.85 -24.26 24.83
CA ASP A 430 -13.64 -24.37 26.04
C ASP A 430 -12.70 -24.60 27.23
N PHE A 431 -13.13 -24.22 28.43
CA PHE A 431 -12.36 -24.25 29.66
C PHE A 431 -12.99 -25.21 30.68
N GLU A 432 -12.17 -26.05 31.28
CA GLU A 432 -12.60 -27.02 32.30
C GLU A 432 -13.05 -26.32 33.59
N ASN A 433 -12.43 -25.20 33.93
CA ASN A 433 -12.67 -24.45 35.16
C ASN A 433 -12.14 -23.00 35.07
N GLU A 434 -12.42 -22.22 36.12
CA GLU A 434 -12.02 -20.83 36.27
C GLU A 434 -10.49 -20.63 36.24
N GLU A 435 -9.73 -21.57 36.78
CA GLU A 435 -8.27 -21.50 36.80
C GLU A 435 -7.68 -21.60 35.40
N GLN A 436 -8.13 -22.56 34.60
CA GLN A 436 -7.69 -22.70 33.21
C GLN A 436 -8.06 -21.47 32.38
N PHE A 437 -9.25 -20.89 32.61
CA PHE A 437 -9.67 -19.65 31.94
C PHE A 437 -8.73 -18.49 32.25
N TYR A 438 -8.44 -18.24 33.53
CA TYR A 438 -7.55 -17.14 33.91
C TYR A 438 -6.10 -17.40 33.53
N GLU A 439 -5.62 -18.64 33.55
CA GLU A 439 -4.32 -19.00 33.00
C GLU A 439 -4.25 -18.60 31.53
N TYR A 440 -5.27 -18.95 30.74
CA TYR A 440 -5.36 -18.63 29.32
C TYR A 440 -5.37 -17.11 29.04
N VAL A 441 -6.27 -16.36 29.66
CA VAL A 441 -6.39 -14.91 29.38
C VAL A 441 -5.21 -14.12 29.93
N ASN A 442 -4.58 -14.57 31.03
CA ASN A 442 -3.35 -13.96 31.54
C ASN A 442 -2.13 -14.33 30.69
N ASN A 443 -2.09 -15.53 30.10
CA ASN A 443 -1.06 -15.92 29.14
C ASN A 443 -1.10 -15.02 27.89
N ALA A 444 -2.31 -14.68 27.41
CA ALA A 444 -2.53 -13.68 26.38
C ALA A 444 -2.11 -12.27 26.82
N ARG A 445 -2.50 -11.83 28.03
CA ARG A 445 -2.16 -10.50 28.56
C ARG A 445 -0.66 -10.30 28.73
N LYS A 446 0.11 -11.32 29.15
CA LYS A 446 1.58 -11.29 29.21
C LYS A 446 2.23 -11.05 27.84
N ARG A 447 1.56 -11.48 26.76
CA ARG A 447 2.04 -11.37 25.37
C ARG A 447 1.54 -10.11 24.68
N ALA A 448 0.50 -9.48 25.22
CA ALA A 448 -0.15 -8.32 24.63
C ALA A 448 0.88 -7.21 24.40
N LEU A 449 0.90 -6.65 23.19
CA LEU A 449 1.83 -5.58 22.82
C LEU A 449 1.55 -4.28 23.58
N THR A 450 0.28 -4.07 23.93
CA THR A 450 -0.17 -2.99 24.80
C THR A 450 -1.10 -3.56 25.88
N LEU A 451 -1.16 -2.88 27.01
CA LEU A 451 -2.13 -3.12 28.07
C LEU A 451 -3.26 -2.09 27.98
N ASN A 452 -4.46 -2.53 28.36
CA ASN A 452 -5.66 -1.72 28.53
C ASN A 452 -6.37 -2.16 29.83
N ASP A 453 -7.47 -1.49 30.13
CA ASP A 453 -8.24 -1.70 31.35
C ASP A 453 -9.54 -2.48 31.08
N VAL A 454 -9.64 -3.15 29.92
CA VAL A 454 -10.74 -4.07 29.62
C VAL A 454 -10.67 -5.22 30.61
N ASP A 455 -11.69 -5.36 31.45
CA ASP A 455 -11.79 -6.49 32.35
C ASP A 455 -12.22 -7.76 31.60
N VAL A 456 -11.70 -8.90 32.07
CA VAL A 456 -12.05 -10.23 31.58
C VAL A 456 -12.38 -11.09 32.79
N ARG A 457 -13.56 -11.71 32.79
CA ARG A 457 -14.08 -12.51 33.91
C ARG A 457 -14.43 -13.91 33.43
N TYR A 458 -14.28 -14.89 34.31
CA TYR A 458 -14.73 -16.24 34.03
C TYR A 458 -16.22 -16.26 33.65
N GLY A 459 -16.53 -16.94 32.55
CA GLY A 459 -17.86 -16.97 31.93
C GLY A 459 -18.06 -15.97 30.80
N ASP A 460 -17.16 -15.00 30.61
CA ASP A 460 -17.16 -14.18 29.40
C ASP A 460 -16.87 -15.07 28.17
N GLN A 461 -17.63 -14.86 27.10
CA GLN A 461 -17.33 -15.48 25.80
C GLN A 461 -16.20 -14.70 25.13
N LEU A 462 -15.15 -15.42 24.74
CA LEU A 462 -13.99 -14.89 24.06
C LEU A 462 -14.15 -15.01 22.53
N LEU A 463 -13.48 -14.10 21.83
CA LEU A 463 -13.32 -14.10 20.39
C LEU A 463 -11.82 -13.96 20.09
N THR A 464 -11.29 -14.87 19.29
CA THR A 464 -9.90 -14.91 18.85
C THR A 464 -9.85 -14.78 17.33
N LEU A 465 -9.26 -13.70 16.84
CA LEU A 465 -8.96 -13.55 15.41
C LEU A 465 -7.50 -13.94 15.17
N GLN A 466 -7.26 -14.78 14.17
CA GLN A 466 -5.92 -15.25 13.82
C GLN A 466 -5.57 -14.91 12.37
N THR A 467 -4.38 -14.36 12.17
CA THR A 467 -3.79 -14.18 10.84
C THR A 467 -2.28 -14.43 10.80
N CYS A 468 -1.71 -14.51 9.61
CA CYS A 468 -0.26 -14.62 9.41
C CYS A 468 0.46 -13.33 9.85
N ASN A 469 1.75 -13.41 10.13
CA ASN A 469 2.54 -12.22 10.47
C ASN A 469 3.92 -12.28 9.81
N GLY A 470 4.41 -11.14 9.33
CA GLY A 470 5.69 -11.03 8.64
C GLY A 470 6.94 -11.01 9.52
N MET A 471 6.82 -11.16 10.85
CA MET A 471 7.98 -11.12 11.76
C MET A 471 8.95 -12.30 11.57
N PHE A 472 8.42 -13.50 11.28
CA PHE A 472 9.15 -14.72 10.91
C PHE A 472 8.16 -15.72 10.27
N ASP A 473 8.66 -16.78 9.62
CA ASP A 473 7.84 -17.65 8.74
C ASP A 473 6.62 -18.29 9.44
N THR A 474 6.77 -18.65 10.71
CA THR A 474 5.74 -19.29 11.54
C THR A 474 4.97 -18.30 12.43
N ALA A 475 5.25 -17.00 12.30
CA ALA A 475 4.62 -15.98 13.12
C ALA A 475 3.13 -15.86 12.79
N ARG A 476 2.32 -15.74 13.84
CA ARG A 476 0.89 -15.46 13.75
C ARG A 476 0.55 -14.29 14.65
N LEU A 477 -0.30 -13.41 14.14
CA LEU A 477 -0.88 -12.32 14.90
C LEU A 477 -2.25 -12.76 15.41
N PHE A 478 -2.47 -12.55 16.71
CA PHE A 478 -3.73 -12.81 17.37
C PHE A 478 -4.33 -11.50 17.90
N VAL A 479 -5.63 -11.34 17.72
CA VAL A 479 -6.44 -10.29 18.36
C VAL A 479 -7.52 -10.99 19.18
N MET A 480 -7.49 -10.79 20.49
CA MET A 480 -8.42 -11.39 21.44
C MET A 480 -9.34 -10.33 22.04
N ALA A 481 -10.61 -10.65 22.05
CA ALA A 481 -11.67 -9.82 22.58
C ALA A 481 -12.60 -10.65 23.46
N ARG A 482 -13.36 -9.97 24.33
CA ARG A 482 -14.42 -10.61 25.11
C ARG A 482 -15.75 -9.93 24.80
N MET A 483 -16.84 -10.70 24.86
CA MET A 483 -18.18 -10.19 24.55
C MET A 483 -18.56 -9.08 25.54
N VAL A 484 -19.18 -8.01 25.04
CA VAL A 484 -19.79 -6.95 25.84
C VAL A 484 -20.99 -7.54 26.58
N ARG A 485 -21.06 -7.34 27.89
CA ARG A 485 -22.15 -7.89 28.72
C ARG A 485 -23.41 -7.06 28.54
N GLU A 486 -24.56 -7.63 28.86
CA GLU A 486 -25.84 -6.92 28.75
C GLU A 486 -25.85 -5.66 29.64
N GLY A 487 -26.16 -4.51 29.03
CA GLY A 487 -26.22 -3.21 29.70
C GLY A 487 -24.86 -2.55 29.98
N GLU A 488 -23.76 -3.16 29.55
CA GLU A 488 -22.41 -2.63 29.69
C GLU A 488 -22.08 -1.62 28.58
N ASP A 489 -21.29 -0.58 28.89
CA ASP A 489 -20.73 0.31 27.88
C ASP A 489 -19.67 -0.45 27.04
N PRO A 490 -19.82 -0.56 25.71
CA PRO A 490 -18.85 -1.23 24.85
C PRO A 490 -17.42 -0.67 24.97
N TYR A 491 -17.26 0.63 25.27
CA TYR A 491 -15.95 1.29 25.33
C TYR A 491 -15.34 1.35 26.75
N GLU A 492 -16.07 0.88 27.77
CA GLU A 492 -15.51 0.80 29.12
C GLU A 492 -14.24 -0.07 29.12
N GLY A 493 -13.13 0.50 29.61
CA GLY A 493 -11.81 -0.13 29.69
C GLY A 493 -10.90 0.07 28.48
N THR A 494 -11.38 0.67 27.38
CA THR A 494 -10.62 0.76 26.11
C THR A 494 -9.71 1.98 25.99
N ASP A 495 -9.79 2.96 26.90
CA ASP A 495 -9.14 4.26 26.70
C ASP A 495 -7.72 4.38 27.28
N ASN A 496 -7.41 3.64 28.36
CA ASN A 496 -6.14 3.76 29.10
C ASN A 496 -5.06 2.82 28.56
N VAL A 497 -4.76 2.98 27.27
CA VAL A 497 -3.79 2.15 26.55
C VAL A 497 -2.37 2.55 26.93
N ARG A 498 -1.55 1.56 27.28
CA ARG A 498 -0.13 1.73 27.65
C ARG A 498 0.72 0.62 27.04
N ASP A 499 1.99 0.91 26.78
CA ASP A 499 2.92 -0.11 26.28
C ASP A 499 3.13 -1.21 27.33
N ASN A 500 3.23 -2.46 26.89
CA ASN A 500 3.67 -3.54 27.76
C ASN A 500 5.21 -3.56 27.76
N GLU A 501 5.82 -3.16 28.86
CA GLU A 501 7.29 -3.14 28.97
C GLU A 501 7.91 -4.53 29.20
N ASN A 502 7.09 -5.52 29.60
CA ASN A 502 7.51 -6.87 29.96
C ASN A 502 6.81 -7.95 29.10
N ILE A 503 6.89 -7.81 27.78
CA ILE A 503 6.23 -8.72 26.83
C ILE A 503 6.92 -10.09 26.84
N LEU A 504 6.12 -11.14 27.00
CA LEU A 504 6.55 -12.52 26.78
C LEU A 504 6.55 -12.85 25.28
N TRP A 505 7.65 -12.57 24.58
CA TRP A 505 7.79 -12.93 23.16
C TRP A 505 7.99 -14.45 22.95
N PRO A 506 7.64 -15.00 21.77
CA PRO A 506 7.99 -16.38 21.43
C PRO A 506 9.51 -16.57 21.41
N SER A 507 10.00 -17.76 21.78
CA SER A 507 11.43 -18.05 21.95
C SER A 507 12.29 -17.64 20.75
N ILE A 508 11.76 -17.79 19.53
CA ILE A 508 12.46 -17.41 18.29
C ILE A 508 12.83 -15.92 18.25
N TYR A 509 12.03 -15.05 18.87
CA TYR A 509 12.29 -13.61 18.93
C TYR A 509 13.60 -13.29 19.67
N TYR A 510 13.90 -14.03 20.75
CA TYR A 510 15.10 -13.83 21.57
C TYR A 510 16.39 -14.34 20.91
N ASN A 511 16.29 -15.04 19.79
CA ASN A 511 17.48 -15.38 18.98
C ASN A 511 18.10 -14.14 18.33
N TRP A 512 17.32 -13.06 18.17
CA TRP A 512 17.73 -11.84 17.48
C TRP A 512 17.65 -10.58 18.34
N ASN A 513 16.98 -10.65 19.50
CA ASN A 513 16.75 -9.53 20.41
C ASN A 513 17.19 -9.89 21.83
N GLU A 514 17.52 -8.88 22.64
CA GLU A 514 17.78 -9.09 24.06
C GLU A 514 16.51 -9.61 24.76
N ASN A 515 16.68 -10.61 25.63
CA ASN A 515 15.58 -11.12 26.44
C ASN A 515 15.30 -10.13 27.58
N ASN A 516 14.30 -9.29 27.36
CA ASN A 516 13.83 -8.29 28.32
C ASN A 516 12.63 -8.79 29.15
N TYR A 517 12.24 -10.06 29.01
CA TYR A 517 11.15 -10.63 29.80
C TYR A 517 11.66 -11.05 31.18
N ASP A 518 11.10 -10.43 32.21
CA ASP A 518 11.31 -10.77 33.61
C ASP A 518 10.08 -11.54 34.15
N PRO A 519 10.19 -12.85 34.42
CA PRO A 519 9.09 -13.64 34.96
C PRO A 519 8.70 -13.29 36.40
N ASP A 520 9.59 -12.59 37.14
CA ASP A 520 9.39 -12.20 38.54
C ASP A 520 8.86 -10.75 38.68
N ALA A 521 8.75 -10.02 37.57
CA ALA A 521 8.18 -8.67 37.58
C ALA A 521 6.72 -8.66 38.01
N GLU A 522 6.28 -7.56 38.63
CA GLU A 522 4.90 -7.38 39.04
C GLU A 522 3.97 -7.45 37.82
N PHE A 523 3.06 -8.43 37.83
CA PHE A 523 2.11 -8.67 36.74
C PHE A 523 0.69 -8.42 37.22
N GLU A 524 0.07 -7.35 36.70
CA GLU A 524 -1.34 -7.04 36.91
C GLU A 524 -2.20 -7.91 35.97
N GLY A 525 -2.45 -9.15 36.41
CA GLY A 525 -3.33 -10.09 35.73
C GLY A 525 -4.81 -9.85 36.01
N TYR A 526 -5.65 -10.51 35.24
CA TYR A 526 -7.06 -10.66 35.57
C TYR A 526 -7.20 -11.50 36.85
N PRO A 527 -7.88 -10.98 37.87
CA PRO A 527 -7.94 -11.63 39.17
C PRO A 527 -8.83 -12.87 39.10
N PHE A 528 -8.42 -13.94 39.79
CA PHE A 528 -9.34 -14.99 40.20
C PHE A 528 -10.47 -14.36 41.01
N ALA A 529 -11.71 -14.80 40.84
CA ALA A 529 -12.75 -14.41 41.78
C ALA A 529 -12.31 -14.88 43.17
N SER A 530 -11.94 -13.95 44.04
CA SER A 530 -11.71 -14.27 45.44
C SER A 530 -13.05 -14.72 46.02
N ASN A 531 -13.14 -16.01 46.39
CA ASN A 531 -14.24 -16.58 47.16
C ASN A 531 -14.60 -15.74 48.40
#